data_AF-A0AAD4EVW4-F1
#
_entry.id   AF-A0AAD4EVW4-F1
#
_cell.length_a   1.000
_cell.length_b   1.000
_cell.length_c   1.000
_cell.angle_alpha   90.00
_cell.angle_beta   90.00
_cell.angle_gamma   90.00
#
_symmetry.space_group_name_H-M   'P 1'
#
loop_
_entity.id
_entity.type
_entity.pdbx_description
1 polymer ?
#
loop_
_entity_poly.entity_id
_entity_poly.type
_entity_poly.pdbx_seq_one_letter_code
_entity_poly.pdbx_strand_id
1 'polypeptide(L)'
;MAQYDSHSGSESPSAAATSGKQKKSKNKDNGKKRSRDGDLSAAGPNGTHPLGERRSSVSKPARDFRDKPEPSPKKKKRRTSSLPAPVKEAPTPDEAGESSTRSPSPVIDFDGLSRPSLGTRERLEEDDAQKEVRLTRMKGAVRTLLECLGEDPDREGLLATPERYAKAMLFLTKGYQENVRDIVNGAIFQEGHNEMVIVKDIEVFSMCEHHLVPFNGKMHIGYIPSNAVIGISKLPRIAEMFARRLQIQERLTKEVANAIMEILKPQGVAVVMESSHLCMVMRGVQKTGSTTITSCVLGCFERKEKTRNEFLSLIGVNR
;
A
#
# COMPACT_ATOMS: atom_id res chain seq x y z
N MET A 1 -19.61 40.42 -48.30
CA MET A 1 -20.54 41.33 -49.00
C MET A 1 -21.91 40.66 -48.87
N ALA A 2 -22.85 41.26 -48.12
CA ALA A 2 -24.02 40.60 -47.49
C ALA A 2 -23.64 39.46 -46.49
N GLN A 3 -24.00 39.42 -45.20
CA GLN A 3 -24.78 40.28 -44.29
C GLN A 3 -26.32 40.08 -44.26
N TYR A 4 -26.87 40.03 -43.03
CA TYR A 4 -28.30 39.99 -42.61
C TYR A 4 -29.10 38.70 -42.92
N ASP A 5 -30.12 38.26 -42.17
CA ASP A 5 -30.75 38.65 -40.88
C ASP A 5 -31.05 37.34 -40.08
N SER A 6 -31.19 37.19 -38.74
CA SER A 6 -31.68 37.98 -37.59
C SER A 6 -33.16 37.75 -37.18
N HIS A 7 -33.51 38.10 -35.93
CA HIS A 7 -34.82 37.99 -35.23
C HIS A 7 -35.34 36.59 -34.81
N SER A 8 -36.15 36.41 -33.77
CA SER A 8 -36.36 37.18 -32.51
C SER A 8 -37.34 36.47 -31.54
N GLY A 9 -37.18 36.68 -30.22
CA GLY A 9 -38.17 36.38 -29.17
C GLY A 9 -38.15 34.93 -28.64
N SER A 10 -38.22 34.60 -27.34
CA SER A 10 -38.82 35.19 -26.12
C SER A 10 -40.31 34.87 -25.90
N GLU A 11 -40.60 33.95 -24.96
CA GLU A 11 -41.29 34.28 -23.70
C GLU A 11 -41.33 33.07 -22.73
N SER A 12 -41.61 33.35 -21.46
CA SER A 12 -41.81 32.38 -20.37
C SER A 12 -43.13 32.68 -19.66
N PRO A 13 -43.80 31.69 -19.06
CA PRO A 13 -44.66 31.98 -17.91
C PRO A 13 -44.30 31.20 -16.64
N SER A 14 -44.41 31.93 -15.54
CA SER A 14 -44.12 31.59 -14.15
C SER A 14 -45.05 30.52 -13.55
N ALA A 15 -44.43 29.62 -12.77
CA ALA A 15 -44.86 29.03 -11.49
C ALA A 15 -46.34 28.78 -11.12
N ALA A 16 -46.56 27.63 -10.48
CA ALA A 16 -47.53 27.46 -9.39
C ALA A 16 -46.92 26.61 -8.26
N ALA A 17 -47.32 26.83 -7.01
CA ALA A 17 -46.76 26.15 -5.84
C ALA A 17 -47.84 25.66 -4.87
N THR A 18 -47.59 24.53 -4.18
CA THR A 18 -48.46 24.03 -3.10
C THR A 18 -47.62 23.52 -1.92
N SER A 19 -47.93 24.01 -0.72
CA SER A 19 -47.23 23.68 0.53
C SER A 19 -47.96 22.59 1.34
N GLY A 20 -47.20 21.77 2.10
CA GLY A 20 -47.63 20.43 2.53
C GLY A 20 -47.53 20.06 4.03
N LYS A 21 -47.72 21.03 4.95
CA LYS A 21 -47.92 20.84 6.42
C LYS A 21 -46.86 20.11 7.27
N GLN A 22 -46.60 20.72 8.44
CA GLN A 22 -45.82 20.13 9.55
C GLN A 22 -46.60 19.02 10.28
N LYS A 23 -45.87 18.14 11.00
CA LYS A 23 -46.36 17.55 12.26
C LYS A 23 -45.23 17.43 13.30
N LYS A 24 -45.45 17.96 14.50
CA LYS A 24 -44.60 17.75 15.68
C LYS A 24 -45.12 16.56 16.49
N SER A 25 -44.23 15.83 17.16
CA SER A 25 -44.58 14.97 18.30
C SER A 25 -43.45 14.99 19.34
N LYS A 26 -43.76 15.33 20.59
CA LYS A 26 -42.88 15.19 21.76
C LYS A 26 -43.35 14.02 22.62
N ASN A 27 -42.42 13.20 23.08
CA ASN A 27 -42.36 12.53 24.39
C ASN A 27 -40.89 12.09 24.54
N LYS A 28 -40.11 12.38 25.58
CA LYS A 28 -40.31 12.64 27.03
C LYS A 28 -40.31 11.36 27.89
N ASP A 29 -39.30 11.31 28.78
CA ASP A 29 -39.10 10.50 29.98
C ASP A 29 -39.43 8.99 29.95
N ASN A 30 -38.38 8.17 30.08
CA ASN A 30 -38.06 7.62 31.41
C ASN A 30 -36.62 7.10 31.50
N GLY A 31 -36.03 7.18 32.68
CA GLY A 31 -34.69 6.62 32.97
C GLY A 31 -34.72 5.64 34.14
N LYS A 32 -33.68 4.82 34.29
CA LYS A 32 -33.46 4.05 35.51
C LYS A 32 -31.98 3.76 35.78
N LYS A 33 -31.47 4.27 36.90
CA LYS A 33 -30.19 3.83 37.50
C LYS A 33 -30.37 2.48 38.20
N ARG A 34 -29.38 1.61 38.07
CA ARG A 34 -28.88 0.63 39.06
C ARG A 34 -27.53 0.13 38.51
N SER A 35 -26.33 0.36 39.07
CA SER A 35 -25.80 0.56 40.43
C SER A 35 -25.47 -0.73 41.19
N ARG A 36 -24.17 -0.90 41.50
CA ARG A 36 -23.58 -1.78 42.52
C ARG A 36 -23.63 -3.28 42.25
N ASP A 37 -22.73 -4.10 42.80
CA ASP A 37 -21.33 -3.97 43.26
C ASP A 37 -20.76 -5.40 43.26
N GLY A 38 -19.44 -5.62 43.18
CA GLY A 38 -18.90 -6.99 43.04
C GLY A 38 -17.38 -7.10 42.96
N ASP A 39 -16.68 -6.49 43.92
CA ASP A 39 -15.22 -6.56 44.06
C ASP A 39 -14.77 -7.88 44.73
N LEU A 40 -13.78 -8.56 44.16
CA LEU A 40 -13.01 -9.64 44.80
C LEU A 40 -11.63 -9.78 44.16
N SER A 41 -10.62 -10.06 44.98
CA SER A 41 -9.21 -9.82 44.67
C SER A 41 -8.31 -11.06 44.77
N ALA A 42 -7.09 -10.88 44.24
CA ALA A 42 -5.79 -11.43 44.70
C ALA A 42 -5.15 -12.66 44.02
N ALA A 43 -3.81 -12.58 43.97
CA ALA A 43 -2.78 -13.63 43.91
C ALA A 43 -2.57 -14.49 42.63
N GLY A 44 -1.32 -14.52 42.18
CA GLY A 44 -0.68 -15.68 41.53
C GLY A 44 0.25 -16.40 42.52
N PRO A 45 1.36 -17.09 42.13
CA PRO A 45 1.98 -17.13 40.80
C PRO A 45 2.43 -18.54 40.32
N ASN A 46 3.28 -18.57 39.28
CA ASN A 46 4.18 -19.64 38.80
C ASN A 46 3.62 -20.89 38.07
N GLY A 47 4.20 -21.13 36.89
CA GLY A 47 4.16 -22.37 36.11
C GLY A 47 5.19 -22.30 34.97
N THR A 48 6.08 -23.29 34.85
CA THR A 48 7.27 -23.26 33.96
C THR A 48 7.19 -24.24 32.77
N HIS A 49 8.24 -24.21 31.92
CA HIS A 49 8.54 -25.07 30.75
C HIS A 49 8.00 -24.61 29.38
N PRO A 50 8.64 -24.98 28.25
CA PRO A 50 10.07 -24.75 27.97
C PRO A 50 10.32 -24.15 26.56
N LEU A 51 11.54 -23.65 26.30
CA LEU A 51 11.95 -23.14 24.98
C LEU A 51 12.42 -24.26 24.03
N GLY A 52 12.07 -24.16 22.75
CA GLY A 52 12.55 -25.07 21.69
C GLY A 52 12.28 -24.55 20.26
N GLU A 53 13.19 -24.89 19.33
CA GLU A 53 13.15 -24.61 17.87
C GLU A 53 13.00 -23.13 17.41
N ARG A 54 14.15 -22.44 17.21
CA ARG A 54 14.21 -21.27 16.32
C ARG A 54 13.92 -21.70 14.87
N ARG A 55 12.85 -21.19 14.26
CA ARG A 55 12.57 -21.37 12.82
C ARG A 55 12.98 -20.14 12.02
N SER A 56 13.55 -20.35 10.84
CA SER A 56 13.97 -19.30 9.93
C SER A 56 12.77 -18.47 9.43
N SER A 57 12.87 -17.15 9.60
CA SER A 57 11.81 -16.19 9.29
C SER A 57 11.76 -15.84 7.80
N VAL A 58 11.36 -16.80 6.96
CA VAL A 58 10.71 -16.50 5.68
C VAL A 58 9.22 -16.76 5.88
N SER A 59 8.42 -15.70 5.88
CA SER A 59 6.98 -15.79 6.09
C SER A 59 6.34 -16.62 4.97
N LYS A 60 5.78 -17.78 5.33
CA LYS A 60 4.93 -18.54 4.41
C LYS A 60 3.72 -17.66 4.02
N PRO A 61 3.25 -17.71 2.76
CA PRO A 61 2.03 -17.02 2.39
C PRO A 61 0.87 -17.52 3.25
N ALA A 62 -0.06 -16.62 3.60
CA ALA A 62 -1.24 -16.97 4.36
C ALA A 62 -2.12 -17.95 3.56
N ARG A 63 -2.40 -19.13 4.12
CA ARG A 63 -3.40 -20.06 3.59
C ARG A 63 -4.80 -19.53 3.86
N ASP A 64 -5.74 -19.85 2.98
CA ASP A 64 -7.16 -19.63 3.28
C ASP A 64 -7.59 -20.66 4.34
N PHE A 65 -8.46 -20.28 5.26
CA PHE A 65 -9.01 -21.22 6.26
C PHE A 65 -9.88 -22.32 5.61
N ARG A 66 -10.23 -22.16 4.33
CA ARG A 66 -10.92 -23.14 3.48
C ARG A 66 -9.99 -24.19 2.87
N ASP A 67 -8.66 -24.00 2.92
CA ASP A 67 -7.68 -24.95 2.38
C ASP A 67 -7.65 -26.24 3.21
N LYS A 68 -8.27 -27.31 2.69
CA LYS A 68 -8.24 -28.62 3.35
C LYS A 68 -6.79 -29.13 3.46
N PRO A 69 -6.36 -29.65 4.62
CA PRO A 69 -4.99 -30.13 4.79
C PRO A 69 -4.74 -31.39 3.93
N GLU A 70 -3.67 -31.39 3.15
CA GLU A 70 -3.23 -32.56 2.39
C GLU A 70 -2.86 -33.73 3.33
N PRO A 71 -3.21 -34.98 2.98
CA PRO A 71 -2.86 -36.14 3.79
C PRO A 71 -1.36 -36.45 3.70
N SER A 72 -0.65 -36.36 4.83
CA SER A 72 0.79 -36.60 4.90
C SER A 72 1.18 -38.04 4.50
N PRO A 73 2.24 -38.25 3.68
CA PRO A 73 2.63 -39.57 3.21
C PRO A 73 3.16 -40.47 4.34
N LYS A 74 2.61 -41.68 4.46
CA LYS A 74 2.92 -42.66 5.52
C LYS A 74 4.34 -43.25 5.33
N LYS A 75 5.32 -42.79 6.11
CA LYS A 75 6.68 -43.36 6.14
C LYS A 75 6.68 -44.79 6.71
N LYS A 76 7.17 -45.77 5.93
CA LYS A 76 7.41 -47.15 6.41
C LYS A 76 8.61 -47.19 7.37
N LYS A 77 8.51 -47.93 8.48
CA LYS A 77 9.63 -48.21 9.40
C LYS A 77 10.60 -49.24 8.79
N ARG A 78 11.91 -49.02 8.93
CA ARG A 78 12.97 -50.05 8.92
C ARG A 78 13.73 -49.95 10.26
N ARG A 79 14.29 -51.07 10.74
CA ARG A 79 15.03 -51.15 12.03
C ARG A 79 16.53 -51.29 11.76
N THR A 80 17.35 -50.72 12.67
CA THR A 80 18.74 -51.12 13.07
C THR A 80 19.82 -51.22 11.98
N SER A 81 21.08 -50.79 12.17
CA SER A 81 21.78 -50.11 13.30
C SER A 81 22.99 -49.31 12.71
N SER A 82 24.14 -48.96 13.30
CA SER A 82 24.86 -49.33 14.55
C SER A 82 25.95 -48.28 14.89
N LEU A 83 26.52 -48.37 16.10
CA LEU A 83 27.74 -47.69 16.62
C LEU A 83 27.69 -46.14 16.83
N PRO A 84 28.27 -45.62 17.94
CA PRO A 84 28.42 -44.18 18.20
C PRO A 84 29.83 -43.65 17.84
N ALA A 85 29.94 -42.32 17.69
CA ALA A 85 31.19 -41.57 17.57
C ALA A 85 31.27 -40.48 18.67
N PRO A 86 32.47 -40.03 19.09
CA PRO A 86 32.64 -39.31 20.35
C PRO A 86 32.17 -37.85 20.32
N VAL A 87 31.78 -37.37 21.51
CA VAL A 87 31.41 -35.98 21.78
C VAL A 87 32.66 -35.08 21.71
N LYS A 88 32.50 -33.87 21.17
CA LYS A 88 33.44 -32.76 21.38
C LYS A 88 32.79 -31.71 22.26
N GLU A 89 33.57 -31.14 23.18
CA GLU A 89 33.11 -30.13 24.13
C GLU A 89 32.85 -28.79 23.45
N ALA A 90 31.99 -27.97 24.05
CA ALA A 90 31.64 -26.65 23.55
C ALA A 90 32.52 -25.57 24.22
N PRO A 91 33.07 -24.60 23.47
CA PRO A 91 33.80 -23.48 24.04
C PRO A 91 32.88 -22.50 24.78
N THR A 92 33.46 -21.72 25.69
CA THR A 92 32.77 -20.77 26.60
C THR A 92 32.25 -19.52 25.89
N PRO A 93 31.18 -18.88 26.40
CA PRO A 93 30.50 -17.77 25.73
C PRO A 93 31.07 -16.39 26.13
N ASP A 94 32.21 -16.03 25.55
CA ASP A 94 32.65 -14.63 25.40
C ASP A 94 33.04 -14.39 23.93
N GLU A 95 33.17 -13.11 23.53
CA GLU A 95 33.38 -12.69 22.13
C GLU A 95 32.25 -13.05 21.13
N ALA A 96 31.00 -12.92 21.56
CA ALA A 96 29.87 -12.77 20.63
C ALA A 96 29.93 -11.38 19.96
N GLY A 97 30.69 -11.30 18.85
CA GLY A 97 30.93 -10.06 18.09
C GLY A 97 29.65 -9.33 17.63
N GLU A 98 29.80 -8.04 17.32
CA GLU A 98 28.69 -7.10 17.10
C GLU A 98 27.62 -7.64 16.15
N SER A 99 26.37 -7.68 16.64
CA SER A 99 25.20 -7.97 15.83
C SER A 99 24.97 -6.83 14.84
N SER A 100 25.61 -6.94 13.66
CA SER A 100 25.44 -6.04 12.52
C SER A 100 24.00 -6.13 12.00
N THR A 101 23.11 -5.40 12.67
CA THR A 101 21.75 -5.14 12.23
C THR A 101 21.84 -4.29 10.97
N ARG A 102 21.90 -4.97 9.82
CA ARG A 102 22.09 -4.39 8.49
C ARG A 102 21.28 -3.10 8.36
N SER A 103 22.00 -1.97 8.35
CA SER A 103 21.41 -0.64 8.35
C SER A 103 20.38 -0.54 7.22
N PRO A 104 19.25 0.16 7.42
CA PRO A 104 18.19 0.22 6.43
C PRO A 104 18.75 0.83 5.15
N SER A 105 19.07 -0.04 4.17
CA SER A 105 19.64 0.37 2.88
C SER A 105 18.70 1.41 2.25
N PRO A 106 19.21 2.42 1.53
CA PRO A 106 18.41 3.56 1.13
C PRO A 106 17.20 3.14 0.30
N VAL A 107 16.17 4.00 0.27
CA VAL A 107 14.97 3.72 -0.51
C VAL A 107 15.25 4.02 -1.98
N ILE A 108 16.11 4.99 -2.28
CA ILE A 108 16.64 5.25 -3.61
C ILE A 108 18.02 4.57 -3.73
N ASP A 109 18.27 3.82 -4.79
CA ASP A 109 19.58 3.21 -5.08
C ASP A 109 20.54 4.27 -5.69
N PHE A 110 21.84 3.95 -5.86
CA PHE A 110 22.83 4.90 -6.36
C PHE A 110 22.48 5.49 -7.74
N ASP A 111 21.81 4.72 -8.60
CA ASP A 111 21.34 5.15 -9.93
C ASP A 111 20.04 5.98 -9.90
N GLY A 112 19.30 6.00 -8.79
CA GLY A 112 18.01 6.70 -8.68
C GLY A 112 16.77 5.79 -8.81
N LEU A 113 16.94 4.50 -9.15
CA LEU A 113 15.87 3.51 -9.09
C LEU A 113 15.60 3.13 -7.64
N SER A 114 14.33 2.99 -7.25
CA SER A 114 14.03 2.45 -5.93
C SER A 114 13.98 0.92 -5.95
N ARG A 115 15.04 0.30 -5.43
CA ARG A 115 15.18 -1.14 -5.14
C ARG A 115 14.70 -2.05 -6.28
N PRO A 116 15.26 -1.93 -7.50
CA PRO A 116 14.89 -2.79 -8.62
C PRO A 116 15.23 -4.26 -8.35
N SER A 117 14.37 -5.18 -8.78
CA SER A 117 14.73 -6.60 -8.89
C SER A 117 15.64 -6.84 -10.11
N LEU A 118 16.27 -8.02 -10.23
CA LEU A 118 17.07 -8.36 -11.42
C LEU A 118 16.25 -8.22 -12.71
N GLY A 119 15.07 -8.85 -12.76
CA GLY A 119 14.08 -8.69 -13.83
C GLY A 119 13.46 -7.29 -13.97
N THR A 120 13.76 -6.34 -13.08
CA THR A 120 13.47 -4.91 -13.28
C THR A 120 14.58 -4.22 -14.07
N ARG A 121 15.86 -4.53 -13.77
CA ARG A 121 17.01 -3.99 -14.51
C ARG A 121 17.02 -4.55 -15.94
N GLU A 122 16.87 -5.87 -16.09
CA GLU A 122 16.71 -6.54 -17.39
C GLU A 122 15.62 -5.87 -18.25
N ARG A 123 14.44 -5.60 -17.66
CA ARG A 123 13.32 -4.92 -18.32
C ARG A 123 13.57 -3.47 -18.74
N LEU A 124 14.49 -2.77 -18.09
CA LEU A 124 14.86 -1.39 -18.41
C LEU A 124 15.83 -1.34 -19.60
N GLU A 125 16.59 -2.41 -19.79
CA GLU A 125 17.59 -2.60 -20.85
C GLU A 125 17.03 -3.36 -22.07
N GLU A 126 15.77 -3.82 -22.02
CA GLU A 126 15.11 -4.57 -23.10
C GLU A 126 15.06 -3.81 -24.44
N ASP A 127 15.47 -4.46 -25.54
CA ASP A 127 15.17 -4.01 -26.90
C ASP A 127 13.69 -4.25 -27.29
N ASP A 128 13.23 -3.74 -28.43
CA ASP A 128 11.81 -3.85 -28.81
C ASP A 128 11.38 -5.27 -29.22
N ALA A 129 12.30 -6.11 -29.70
CA ALA A 129 12.01 -7.52 -29.97
C ALA A 129 11.88 -8.31 -28.66
N GLN A 130 12.73 -8.02 -27.66
CA GLN A 130 12.64 -8.58 -26.31
C GLN A 130 11.33 -8.16 -25.62
N LYS A 131 10.92 -6.89 -25.75
CA LYS A 131 9.60 -6.42 -25.27
C LYS A 131 8.44 -7.21 -25.88
N GLU A 132 8.47 -7.49 -27.19
CA GLU A 132 7.40 -8.25 -27.86
C GLU A 132 7.43 -9.74 -27.51
N VAL A 133 8.61 -10.36 -27.37
CA VAL A 133 8.74 -11.74 -26.84
C VAL A 133 8.15 -11.82 -25.43
N ARG A 134 8.41 -10.84 -24.57
CA ARG A 134 7.81 -10.77 -23.23
C ARG A 134 6.29 -10.55 -23.29
N LEU A 135 5.80 -9.67 -24.16
CA LEU A 135 4.35 -9.45 -24.35
C LEU A 135 3.65 -10.72 -24.85
N THR A 136 4.23 -11.43 -25.81
CA THR A 136 3.75 -12.72 -26.32
C THR A 136 3.71 -13.79 -25.23
N ARG A 137 4.74 -13.89 -24.39
CA ARG A 137 4.74 -14.79 -23.21
C ARG A 137 3.63 -14.43 -22.20
N MET A 138 3.38 -13.14 -21.95
CA MET A 138 2.29 -12.70 -21.09
C MET A 138 0.91 -13.01 -21.71
N LYS A 139 0.73 -12.80 -23.02
CA LYS A 139 -0.49 -13.19 -23.75
C LYS A 139 -0.77 -14.70 -23.62
N GLY A 140 0.24 -15.55 -23.79
CA GLY A 140 0.12 -17.00 -23.57
C GLY A 140 -0.34 -17.33 -22.15
N ALA A 141 0.30 -16.78 -21.13
CA ALA A 141 -0.07 -17.02 -19.73
C ALA A 141 -1.51 -16.57 -19.39
N VAL A 142 -1.97 -15.43 -19.93
CA VAL A 142 -3.36 -14.98 -19.72
C VAL A 142 -4.37 -15.86 -20.46
N ARG A 143 -4.03 -16.37 -21.66
CA ARG A 143 -4.90 -17.35 -22.35
C ARG A 143 -5.07 -18.61 -21.50
N THR A 144 -3.98 -19.17 -20.98
CA THR A 144 -4.03 -20.33 -20.07
C THR A 144 -4.82 -20.04 -18.78
N LEU A 145 -4.80 -18.81 -18.26
CA LEU A 145 -5.66 -18.42 -17.14
C LEU A 145 -7.15 -18.43 -17.51
N LEU A 146 -7.54 -18.00 -18.71
CA LEU A 146 -8.93 -18.08 -19.19
C LEU A 146 -9.37 -19.54 -19.36
N GLU A 147 -8.54 -20.36 -20.00
CA GLU A 147 -8.78 -21.81 -20.18
C GLU A 147 -8.94 -22.52 -18.82
N CYS A 148 -8.09 -22.23 -17.84
CA CYS A 148 -8.18 -22.76 -16.47
C CYS A 148 -9.37 -22.21 -15.66
N LEU A 149 -9.99 -21.11 -16.07
CA LEU A 149 -11.24 -20.60 -15.49
C LEU A 149 -12.50 -21.23 -16.13
N GLY A 150 -12.34 -22.03 -17.18
CA GLY A 150 -13.46 -22.63 -17.94
C GLY A 150 -14.09 -21.69 -18.96
N GLU A 151 -13.42 -20.58 -19.31
CA GLU A 151 -13.83 -19.67 -20.37
C GLU A 151 -13.30 -20.14 -21.74
N ASP A 152 -14.07 -19.92 -22.80
CA ASP A 152 -13.61 -20.02 -24.18
C ASP A 152 -12.80 -18.75 -24.54
N PRO A 153 -11.47 -18.83 -24.78
CA PRO A 153 -10.66 -17.66 -25.09
C PRO A 153 -10.90 -17.10 -26.50
N ASP A 154 -11.49 -17.89 -27.40
CA ASP A 154 -11.69 -17.55 -28.81
C ASP A 154 -13.06 -16.90 -29.08
N ARG A 155 -13.94 -16.81 -28.08
CA ARG A 155 -15.16 -16.00 -28.15
C ARG A 155 -14.83 -14.52 -28.32
N GLU A 156 -15.64 -13.82 -29.10
CA GLU A 156 -15.45 -12.41 -29.53
C GLU A 156 -14.90 -11.48 -28.43
N GLY A 157 -15.54 -11.49 -27.26
CA GLY A 157 -15.15 -10.62 -26.14
C GLY A 157 -13.77 -10.92 -25.54
N LEU A 158 -13.22 -12.13 -25.69
CA LEU A 158 -11.97 -12.57 -25.09
C LEU A 158 -10.77 -12.64 -26.04
N LEU A 159 -10.96 -12.69 -27.37
CA LEU A 159 -9.88 -12.74 -28.38
C LEU A 159 -8.71 -11.78 -28.09
N ALA A 160 -9.02 -10.52 -27.74
CA ALA A 160 -8.02 -9.50 -27.41
C ALA A 160 -7.76 -9.33 -25.89
N THR A 161 -8.45 -10.05 -25.00
CA THR A 161 -8.25 -9.97 -23.54
C THR A 161 -6.84 -10.30 -23.10
N PRO A 162 -6.17 -11.37 -23.60
CA PRO A 162 -4.78 -11.66 -23.23
C PRO A 162 -3.82 -10.50 -23.45
N GLU A 163 -3.99 -9.75 -24.55
CA GLU A 163 -3.16 -8.59 -24.86
C GLU A 163 -3.54 -7.35 -24.03
N ARG A 164 -4.85 -7.06 -23.91
CA ARG A 164 -5.34 -5.94 -23.08
C ARG A 164 -4.88 -6.10 -21.63
N TYR A 165 -4.99 -7.31 -21.07
CA TYR A 165 -4.55 -7.61 -19.72
C TYR A 165 -3.03 -7.49 -19.57
N ALA A 166 -2.24 -8.03 -20.50
CA ALA A 166 -0.79 -7.93 -20.45
C ALA A 166 -0.32 -6.46 -20.51
N LYS A 167 -0.87 -5.65 -21.42
CA LYS A 167 -0.59 -4.21 -21.53
C LYS A 167 -1.03 -3.45 -20.27
N ALA A 168 -2.20 -3.78 -19.70
CA ALA A 168 -2.67 -3.19 -18.44
C ALA A 168 -1.75 -3.52 -17.25
N MET A 169 -1.32 -4.77 -17.10
CA MET A 169 -0.40 -5.17 -16.02
C MET A 169 0.98 -4.49 -16.15
N LEU A 170 1.47 -4.26 -17.37
CA LEU A 170 2.71 -3.51 -17.59
C LEU A 170 2.56 -2.03 -17.21
N PHE A 171 1.42 -1.40 -17.51
CA PHE A 171 1.12 -0.04 -17.05
C PHE A 171 0.97 0.04 -15.52
N LEU A 172 0.25 -0.89 -14.91
CA LEU A 172 0.07 -0.98 -13.45
C LEU A 172 1.37 -1.28 -12.69
N THR A 173 2.41 -1.76 -13.38
CA THR A 173 3.75 -2.04 -12.82
C THR A 173 4.86 -1.14 -13.42
N LYS A 174 4.51 -0.03 -14.07
CA LYS A 174 5.48 0.85 -14.75
C LYS A 174 6.50 1.49 -13.79
N GLY A 175 6.10 1.76 -12.55
CA GLY A 175 6.87 2.47 -11.53
C GLY A 175 8.08 1.71 -10.98
N TYR A 176 8.29 0.45 -11.40
CA TYR A 176 9.57 -0.24 -11.21
C TYR A 176 10.69 0.31 -12.11
N GLN A 177 10.33 0.85 -13.29
CA GLN A 177 11.26 1.38 -14.30
C GLN A 177 11.43 2.91 -14.21
N GLU A 178 10.62 3.58 -13.39
CA GLU A 178 10.68 5.03 -13.20
C GLU A 178 11.80 5.38 -12.20
N ASN A 179 12.49 6.50 -12.43
CA ASN A 179 13.59 6.99 -11.59
C ASN A 179 13.13 8.20 -10.77
N VAL A 180 13.46 8.22 -9.47
CA VAL A 180 13.03 9.30 -8.57
C VAL A 180 13.66 10.65 -8.97
N ARG A 181 14.90 10.64 -9.45
CA ARG A 181 15.62 11.86 -9.83
C ARG A 181 15.03 12.49 -11.09
N ASP A 182 14.68 11.66 -12.07
CA ASP A 182 14.07 12.09 -13.33
C ASP A 182 12.63 12.59 -13.13
N ILE A 183 11.90 12.01 -12.16
CA ILE A 183 10.61 12.57 -11.73
C ILE A 183 10.78 13.97 -11.17
N VAL A 184 11.75 14.18 -10.27
CA VAL A 184 12.05 15.49 -9.67
C VAL A 184 12.53 16.49 -10.72
N ASN A 185 13.41 16.08 -11.65
CA ASN A 185 13.99 16.89 -12.73
C ASN A 185 14.36 18.32 -12.30
N GLY A 186 15.23 18.43 -11.28
CA GLY A 186 15.74 19.71 -10.77
C GLY A 186 14.71 20.67 -10.15
N ALA A 187 13.43 20.29 -10.00
CA ALA A 187 12.36 21.17 -9.51
C ALA A 187 12.39 21.32 -7.96
N ILE A 188 13.52 21.81 -7.46
CA ILE A 188 13.77 22.14 -6.06
C ILE A 188 14.21 23.61 -6.01
N PHE A 189 13.51 24.43 -5.22
CA PHE A 189 13.62 25.87 -5.21
C PHE A 189 14.03 26.38 -3.82
N GLN A 190 14.91 27.38 -3.76
CA GLN A 190 15.36 27.99 -2.50
C GLN A 190 14.49 29.22 -2.19
N GLU A 191 13.36 29.00 -1.53
CA GLU A 191 12.36 30.05 -1.25
C GLU A 191 12.47 30.60 0.18
N GLY A 192 13.31 30.02 1.04
CA GLY A 192 13.44 30.42 2.45
C GLY A 192 12.21 30.10 3.32
N HIS A 193 11.18 29.48 2.72
CA HIS A 193 10.00 29.00 3.44
C HIS A 193 10.39 27.88 4.41
N ASN A 194 9.88 27.94 5.64
CA ASN A 194 10.24 27.02 6.72
C ASN A 194 9.01 26.57 7.55
N GLU A 195 7.79 26.72 7.01
CA GLU A 195 6.54 26.26 7.61
C GLU A 195 6.06 24.95 6.98
N MET A 196 4.86 24.47 7.33
CA MET A 196 4.36 23.17 6.87
C MET A 196 3.70 23.25 5.49
N VAL A 197 4.31 22.60 4.49
CA VAL A 197 3.72 22.40 3.17
C VAL A 197 2.96 21.07 3.16
N ILE A 198 1.68 21.10 2.78
CA ILE A 198 0.82 19.90 2.66
C ILE A 198 0.26 19.79 1.25
N VAL A 199 0.41 18.61 0.64
CA VAL A 199 -0.34 18.17 -0.54
C VAL A 199 -1.21 16.98 -0.11
N LYS A 200 -2.53 17.20 -0.07
CA LYS A 200 -3.50 16.22 0.42
C LYS A 200 -4.48 15.78 -0.68
N ASP A 201 -5.22 14.71 -0.39
CA ASP A 201 -6.22 14.13 -1.30
C ASP A 201 -5.61 13.67 -2.64
N ILE A 202 -4.34 13.23 -2.62
CA ILE A 202 -3.66 12.64 -3.80
C ILE A 202 -4.28 11.27 -4.05
N GLU A 203 -4.97 11.09 -5.16
CA GLU A 203 -5.52 9.77 -5.54
C GLU A 203 -4.40 8.79 -5.89
N VAL A 204 -4.46 7.59 -5.29
CA VAL A 204 -3.44 6.55 -5.43
C VAL A 204 -4.09 5.22 -5.79
N PHE A 205 -3.58 4.58 -6.84
CA PHE A 205 -4.02 3.28 -7.35
C PHE A 205 -2.82 2.31 -7.40
N SER A 206 -2.89 1.21 -6.67
CA SER A 206 -1.80 0.24 -6.49
C SER A 206 -2.30 -1.20 -6.53
N MET A 207 -1.39 -2.17 -6.67
CA MET A 207 -1.71 -3.60 -6.77
C MET A 207 -1.25 -4.37 -5.53
N CYS A 208 -2.16 -5.09 -4.86
CA CYS A 208 -1.83 -5.89 -3.68
C CYS A 208 -0.98 -7.11 -4.09
N GLU A 209 0.29 -7.17 -3.65
CA GLU A 209 1.23 -8.21 -4.11
C GLU A 209 0.81 -9.64 -3.76
N HIS A 210 0.05 -9.82 -2.67
CA HIS A 210 -0.48 -11.11 -2.23
C HIS A 210 -1.53 -11.72 -3.17
N HIS A 211 -2.18 -10.90 -4.01
CA HIS A 211 -3.38 -11.28 -4.75
C HIS A 211 -3.44 -10.81 -6.20
N LEU A 212 -2.55 -9.89 -6.61
CA LEU A 212 -2.62 -9.16 -7.89
C LEU A 212 -3.98 -8.48 -8.13
N VAL A 213 -4.59 -7.99 -7.05
CA VAL A 213 -5.89 -7.30 -7.02
C VAL A 213 -5.67 -5.86 -6.55
N PRO A 214 -6.35 -4.85 -7.13
CA PRO A 214 -6.11 -3.46 -6.76
C PRO A 214 -6.45 -3.10 -5.31
N PHE A 215 -5.72 -2.13 -4.77
CA PHE A 215 -6.15 -1.28 -3.66
C PHE A 215 -6.01 0.19 -4.08
N ASN A 216 -6.96 1.02 -3.66
CA ASN A 216 -7.02 2.43 -4.07
C ASN A 216 -7.57 3.32 -2.94
N GLY A 217 -7.24 4.60 -3.00
CA GLY A 217 -7.65 5.58 -2.01
C GLY A 217 -6.83 6.86 -2.13
N LYS A 218 -6.53 7.49 -0.99
CA LYS A 218 -5.88 8.79 -0.92
C LYS A 218 -4.58 8.74 -0.14
N MET A 219 -3.62 9.55 -0.58
CA MET A 219 -2.41 9.86 0.14
C MET A 219 -2.34 11.34 0.48
N HIS A 220 -1.84 11.65 1.67
CA HIS A 220 -1.69 12.99 2.20
C HIS A 220 -0.23 13.14 2.64
N ILE A 221 0.47 14.10 2.07
CA ILE A 221 1.91 14.30 2.21
C ILE A 221 2.15 15.68 2.80
N GLY A 222 2.76 15.74 3.98
CA GLY A 222 3.23 16.96 4.63
C GLY A 222 4.75 16.93 4.76
N TYR A 223 5.40 18.09 4.64
CA TYR A 223 6.81 18.26 5.01
C TYR A 223 7.06 19.68 5.53
N ILE A 224 8.14 19.84 6.29
CA ILE A 224 8.64 21.17 6.71
C ILE A 224 10.00 21.37 6.04
N PRO A 225 10.17 22.34 5.12
CA PRO A 225 11.42 22.54 4.40
C PRO A 225 12.63 22.81 5.30
N SER A 226 13.82 22.66 4.72
CA SER A 226 15.06 23.22 5.23
C SER A 226 15.57 24.20 4.18
N ASN A 227 14.89 25.35 4.05
CA ASN A 227 14.97 26.35 2.97
C ASN A 227 14.57 25.88 1.54
N ALA A 228 14.75 24.59 1.23
CA ALA A 228 14.46 24.00 -0.08
C ALA A 228 13.03 23.44 -0.20
N VAL A 229 12.26 23.96 -1.17
CA VAL A 229 10.87 23.60 -1.49
C VAL A 229 10.85 22.76 -2.77
N ILE A 230 9.96 21.75 -2.87
CA ILE A 230 9.76 20.98 -4.11
C ILE A 230 8.60 21.54 -4.93
N GLY A 231 8.70 21.48 -6.26
CA GLY A 231 7.55 21.75 -7.12
C GLY A 231 6.36 20.84 -6.75
N ILE A 232 5.21 21.43 -6.39
CA ILE A 232 4.04 20.73 -5.81
C ILE A 232 3.63 19.47 -6.61
N SER A 233 3.67 19.56 -7.94
CA SER A 233 3.30 18.46 -8.86
C SER A 233 4.23 17.23 -8.82
N LYS A 234 5.35 17.30 -8.10
CA LYS A 234 6.32 16.20 -7.95
C LYS A 234 5.92 15.23 -6.85
N LEU A 235 5.26 15.68 -5.78
CA LEU A 235 4.83 14.80 -4.68
C LEU A 235 3.79 13.75 -5.14
N PRO A 236 2.75 14.09 -5.94
CA PRO A 236 1.89 13.09 -6.58
C PRO A 236 2.62 12.12 -7.51
N ARG A 237 3.64 12.58 -8.25
CA ARG A 237 4.41 11.71 -9.17
C ARG A 237 5.28 10.71 -8.41
N ILE A 238 5.89 11.12 -7.29
CA ILE A 238 6.62 10.21 -6.39
C ILE A 238 5.65 9.17 -5.83
N ALA A 239 4.46 9.59 -5.36
CA ALA A 239 3.43 8.66 -4.90
C ALA A 239 2.97 7.67 -5.99
N GLU A 240 2.77 8.13 -7.24
CA GLU A 240 2.43 7.25 -8.36
C GLU A 240 3.56 6.25 -8.68
N MET A 241 4.82 6.68 -8.75
CA MET A 241 5.96 5.78 -9.01
C MET A 241 6.02 4.60 -8.02
N PHE A 242 5.77 4.85 -6.74
CA PHE A 242 5.75 3.79 -5.74
C PHE A 242 4.46 2.96 -5.79
N ALA A 243 3.33 3.54 -6.19
CA ALA A 243 2.05 2.85 -6.30
C ALA A 243 1.91 2.00 -7.57
N ARG A 244 2.56 2.35 -8.68
CA ARG A 244 2.59 1.57 -9.94
C ARG A 244 3.56 0.40 -9.84
N ARG A 245 3.39 -0.41 -8.79
CA ARG A 245 4.19 -1.56 -8.36
C ARG A 245 3.26 -2.60 -7.73
N LEU A 246 3.74 -3.82 -7.54
CA LEU A 246 3.14 -4.74 -6.58
C LEU A 246 3.57 -4.31 -5.17
N GLN A 247 2.61 -4.15 -4.26
CA GLN A 247 2.81 -3.46 -2.98
C GLN A 247 2.04 -4.06 -1.79
N ILE A 248 2.50 -3.62 -0.62
CA ILE A 248 1.79 -3.61 0.66
C ILE A 248 1.64 -2.14 1.08
N GLN A 249 0.49 -1.73 1.64
CA GLN A 249 0.18 -0.31 1.90
C GLN A 249 1.17 0.34 2.87
N GLU A 250 1.58 -0.40 3.90
CA GLU A 250 2.58 -0.03 4.89
C GLU A 250 3.95 0.24 4.24
N ARG A 251 4.31 -0.55 3.23
CA ARG A 251 5.56 -0.37 2.47
C ARG A 251 5.47 0.86 1.58
N LEU A 252 4.41 0.98 0.77
CA LEU A 252 4.13 2.14 -0.09
C LEU A 252 4.19 3.47 0.68
N THR A 253 3.51 3.54 1.84
CA THR A 253 3.49 4.72 2.71
C THR A 253 4.89 5.08 3.21
N LYS A 254 5.68 4.08 3.60
CA LYS A 254 7.05 4.26 4.08
C LYS A 254 8.02 4.65 2.96
N GLU A 255 7.90 4.05 1.79
CA GLU A 255 8.76 4.31 0.63
C GLU A 255 8.62 5.76 0.16
N VAL A 256 7.39 6.27 0.00
CA VAL A 256 7.14 7.67 -0.36
C VAL A 256 7.72 8.64 0.68
N ALA A 257 7.49 8.40 1.98
CA ALA A 257 8.01 9.25 3.05
C ALA A 257 9.55 9.33 3.04
N ASN A 258 10.22 8.19 2.88
CA ASN A 258 11.69 8.12 2.87
C ASN A 258 12.27 8.73 1.59
N ALA A 259 11.66 8.51 0.41
CA ALA A 259 12.11 9.14 -0.82
C ALA A 259 12.07 10.68 -0.72
N ILE A 260 10.98 11.26 -0.21
CA ILE A 260 10.88 12.72 0.00
C ILE A 260 11.95 13.22 0.98
N MET A 261 12.19 12.48 2.07
CA MET A 261 13.22 12.79 3.06
C MET A 261 14.63 12.75 2.44
N GLU A 262 14.90 11.79 1.56
CA GLU A 262 16.19 11.59 0.90
C GLU A 262 16.49 12.66 -0.18
N ILE A 263 15.48 13.02 -0.99
CA ILE A 263 15.57 14.05 -2.03
C ILE A 263 15.77 15.44 -1.44
N LEU A 264 14.86 15.85 -0.54
CA LEU A 264 14.74 17.25 -0.11
C LEU A 264 15.51 17.58 1.17
N LYS A 265 15.90 16.55 1.94
CA LYS A 265 16.51 16.68 3.28
C LYS A 265 15.79 17.71 4.17
N PRO A 266 14.44 17.61 4.28
CA PRO A 266 13.62 18.56 5.03
C PRO A 266 13.83 18.39 6.54
N GLN A 267 13.29 19.31 7.35
CA GLN A 267 13.28 19.15 8.82
C GLN A 267 12.51 17.89 9.24
N GLY A 268 11.54 17.46 8.42
CA GLY A 268 10.84 16.19 8.51
C GLY A 268 9.77 16.02 7.43
N VAL A 269 9.20 14.82 7.37
CA VAL A 269 8.12 14.42 6.44
C VAL A 269 7.04 13.67 7.23
N ALA A 270 5.79 13.82 6.84
CA ALA A 270 4.68 12.97 7.25
C ALA A 270 3.91 12.49 6.01
N VAL A 271 3.67 11.20 5.91
CA VAL A 271 2.78 10.61 4.89
C VAL A 271 1.70 9.81 5.61
N VAL A 272 0.45 10.05 5.25
CA VAL A 272 -0.71 9.23 5.62
C VAL A 272 -1.34 8.71 4.35
N MET A 273 -1.75 7.44 4.34
CA MET A 273 -2.53 6.86 3.25
C MET A 273 -3.76 6.16 3.82
N GLU A 274 -4.94 6.50 3.30
CA GLU A 274 -6.18 5.77 3.49
C GLU A 274 -6.52 5.01 2.22
N SER A 275 -6.92 3.73 2.32
CA SER A 275 -7.31 2.97 1.12
C SER A 275 -8.30 1.85 1.38
N SER A 276 -9.06 1.51 0.33
CA SER A 276 -9.90 0.32 0.27
C SER A 276 -9.20 -0.77 -0.56
N HIS A 277 -9.19 -1.99 -0.02
CA HIS A 277 -8.51 -3.14 -0.60
C HIS A 277 -9.54 -4.05 -1.28
N LEU A 278 -9.54 -4.14 -2.62
CA LEU A 278 -10.55 -4.95 -3.32
C LEU A 278 -10.43 -6.45 -2.95
N CYS A 279 -9.25 -6.91 -2.55
CA CYS A 279 -9.04 -8.27 -2.03
C CYS A 279 -9.77 -8.56 -0.70
N MET A 280 -10.24 -7.52 0.02
CA MET A 280 -11.13 -7.61 1.18
C MET A 280 -12.59 -7.23 0.87
N VAL A 281 -12.85 -6.49 -0.22
CA VAL A 281 -14.19 -6.02 -0.61
C VAL A 281 -14.92 -7.04 -1.50
N MET A 282 -14.31 -7.47 -2.61
CA MET A 282 -14.97 -8.33 -3.59
C MET A 282 -14.86 -9.83 -3.28
N ARG A 283 -13.91 -10.21 -2.42
CA ARG A 283 -13.65 -11.62 -2.00
C ARG A 283 -13.28 -11.70 -0.52
N GLY A 284 -13.03 -12.92 -0.04
CA GLY A 284 -12.54 -13.17 1.32
C GLY A 284 -13.56 -12.79 2.40
N VAL A 285 -13.30 -11.69 3.11
CA VAL A 285 -14.13 -11.19 4.23
C VAL A 285 -15.29 -10.29 3.79
N GLN A 286 -15.27 -9.82 2.54
CA GLN A 286 -16.32 -9.02 1.89
C GLN A 286 -16.81 -7.82 2.73
N LYS A 287 -15.88 -6.94 3.13
CA LYS A 287 -16.16 -5.74 3.96
C LYS A 287 -16.06 -4.47 3.14
N THR A 288 -17.17 -4.12 2.48
CA THR A 288 -17.33 -2.94 1.61
C THR A 288 -16.98 -1.61 2.28
N GLY A 289 -17.38 -1.41 3.54
CA GLY A 289 -17.09 -0.21 4.33
C GLY A 289 -15.74 -0.21 5.06
N SER A 290 -14.82 -1.13 4.75
CA SER A 290 -13.52 -1.23 5.42
C SER A 290 -12.47 -0.37 4.72
N THR A 291 -11.88 0.57 5.46
CA THR A 291 -10.76 1.41 5.03
C THR A 291 -9.53 1.16 5.92
N THR A 292 -8.38 0.93 5.30
CA THR A 292 -7.10 0.76 6.02
C THR A 292 -6.35 2.09 6.00
N ILE A 293 -5.99 2.60 7.17
CA ILE A 293 -5.17 3.82 7.33
C ILE A 293 -3.76 3.41 7.76
N THR A 294 -2.75 3.93 7.06
CA THR A 294 -1.32 3.76 7.36
C THR A 294 -0.65 5.11 7.46
N SER A 295 0.42 5.22 8.24
CA SER A 295 1.22 6.45 8.31
C SER A 295 2.71 6.18 8.45
N CYS A 296 3.53 7.13 8.00
CA CYS A 296 4.96 7.17 8.24
C CYS A 296 5.36 8.63 8.52
N VAL A 297 5.93 8.87 9.71
CA VAL A 297 6.46 10.19 10.12
C VAL A 297 7.97 10.10 10.28
N LEU A 298 8.68 11.14 9.87
CA LEU A 298 10.13 11.23 9.89
C LEU A 298 10.56 12.62 10.36
N GLY A 299 11.69 12.71 11.04
CA GLY A 299 12.29 13.99 11.41
C GLY A 299 11.47 14.75 12.45
N CYS A 300 11.09 15.99 12.14
CA CYS A 300 10.33 16.83 13.08
C CYS A 300 8.93 16.28 13.40
N PHE A 301 8.25 15.56 12.51
CA PHE A 301 6.91 14.99 12.76
C PHE A 301 6.95 13.78 13.72
N GLU A 302 8.09 13.09 13.75
CA GLU A 302 8.36 12.02 14.73
C GLU A 302 8.63 12.66 16.11
N ARG A 303 9.58 13.60 16.16
CA ARG A 303 10.08 14.22 17.40
C ARG A 303 9.13 15.25 18.05
N LYS A 304 8.31 15.98 17.29
CA LYS A 304 7.43 17.05 17.78
C LYS A 304 5.97 16.64 17.63
N GLU A 305 5.34 16.22 18.72
CA GLU A 305 3.92 15.84 18.72
C GLU A 305 3.00 16.95 18.21
N LYS A 306 3.22 18.21 18.63
CA LYS A 306 2.38 19.35 18.20
C LYS A 306 2.31 19.45 16.67
N THR A 307 3.46 19.35 15.99
CA THR A 307 3.59 19.37 14.52
C THR A 307 2.92 18.17 13.85
N ARG A 308 2.92 16.99 14.49
CA ARG A 308 2.18 15.81 14.00
C ARG A 308 0.68 15.98 14.14
N ASN A 309 0.21 16.49 15.28
CA ASN A 309 -1.21 16.66 15.56
C ASN A 309 -1.83 17.79 14.72
N GLU A 310 -1.05 18.84 14.44
CA GLU A 310 -1.33 19.89 13.45
C GLU A 310 -1.56 19.29 12.05
N PHE A 311 -0.63 18.49 11.54
CA PHE A 311 -0.76 17.81 10.25
C PHE A 311 -2.02 16.91 10.19
N LEU A 312 -2.22 16.05 11.19
CA LEU A 312 -3.38 15.14 11.26
C LEU A 312 -4.73 15.90 11.29
N SER A 313 -4.76 17.09 11.89
CA SER A 313 -5.90 18.01 11.88
C SER A 313 -6.14 18.60 10.48
N LEU A 314 -5.09 19.13 9.83
CA LEU A 314 -5.17 19.78 8.51
C LEU A 314 -5.56 18.82 7.37
N ILE A 315 -5.17 17.55 7.46
CA ILE A 315 -5.62 16.51 6.51
C ILE A 315 -7.05 16.02 6.81
N GLY A 316 -7.54 16.22 8.04
CA GLY A 316 -8.93 15.89 8.43
C GLY A 316 -9.16 14.46 8.91
N VAL A 317 -8.12 13.76 9.35
CA VAL A 317 -8.21 12.37 9.86
C VAL A 317 -8.77 12.30 11.29
N ASN A 318 -8.66 13.40 12.06
CA ASN A 318 -9.25 13.53 13.39
C ASN A 318 -10.71 14.03 13.31
N ARG A 319 -11.63 13.23 12.75
CA ARG A 319 -13.07 13.52 12.64
C ARG A 319 -13.92 12.56 13.47
#